data_AF-A0A931B5X2-F1
#
_entry.id   AF-A0A931B5X2-F1
#
_cell.length_a   1.000
_cell.length_b   1.000
_cell.length_c   1.000
_cell.angle_alpha   90.00
_cell.angle_beta   90.00
_cell.angle_gamma   90.00
#
_symmetry.space_group_name_H-M   'P 1'
#
loop_
_entity.id
_entity.type
_entity.pdbx_description
1 polymer ?
#
loop_
_entity_poly.entity_id
_entity_poly.type
_entity_poly.pdbx_seq_one_letter_code
_entity_poly.pdbx_strand_id
1 'polypeptide(L)'
;MTTTDPDELHQPETEPETEPQPEAEVADAKAPAEPDVAQTEQPADAPTAPHPQPPAPTPPPALHPGVAAPLPLPQPLPQPLPATAWALPAELAPKPRKERPWLRTLARWSSATAVLLVAGAVTAALVTVPARTDLPGLRTPADGRWTFPALSLPELPSGAPAPAGNGHVHSVDLRELLVPAPDGASPDATLPGRNGWYPTASFLKLYTTSASLLGAFDDAGLRHIAATGWSMPDGTHTQIYLQQFRSNSTASNVDSAEADGVYLTSAADAQDATGVDLGSITATVRSLDAGGGHGAVIYAYLTVGDTEALIEMTNPRQIPTVDFRQVVELQNQLLSA
;
A
#
# COMPACT_ATOMS: atom_id res chain seq x y z
N MET A 1 -77.24 10.91 32.05
CA MET A 1 -78.36 11.07 31.11
C MET A 1 -78.57 12.55 30.84
N THR A 2 -77.85 13.08 29.84
CA THR A 2 -78.34 14.12 28.93
C THR A 2 -77.52 13.96 27.64
N THR A 3 -78.22 13.86 26.52
CA THR A 3 -77.76 13.57 25.16
C THR A 3 -77.81 14.86 24.34
N THR A 4 -77.18 14.83 23.14
CA THR A 4 -77.35 15.75 21.97
C THR A 4 -76.30 16.87 21.92
N ASP A 5 -75.53 17.13 20.86
CA ASP A 5 -75.54 16.68 19.45
C ASP A 5 -74.13 16.88 18.82
N PRO A 6 -73.72 16.09 17.82
CA PRO A 6 -72.57 16.35 16.95
C PRO A 6 -73.00 16.57 15.49
N ASP A 7 -72.95 17.79 14.96
CA ASP A 7 -72.68 18.08 13.54
C ASP A 7 -72.78 19.58 13.27
N GLU A 8 -71.71 20.21 12.79
CA GLU A 8 -71.85 21.30 11.82
C GLU A 8 -70.57 21.48 10.99
N LEU A 9 -70.62 20.88 9.79
CA LEU A 9 -70.37 21.50 8.49
C LEU A 9 -69.05 22.25 8.22
N HIS A 10 -68.25 21.62 7.33
CA HIS A 10 -67.77 22.15 6.05
C HIS A 10 -67.30 23.61 5.99
N GLN A 11 -66.04 23.83 5.57
CA GLN A 11 -65.69 24.42 4.26
C GLN A 11 -64.16 24.46 3.99
N PRO A 12 -63.73 24.68 2.73
CA PRO A 12 -62.58 24.00 2.10
C PRO A 12 -61.34 24.90 1.86
N GLU A 13 -60.31 24.28 1.29
CA GLU A 13 -59.25 24.80 0.39
C GLU A 13 -58.84 26.27 0.48
N THR A 14 -57.53 26.49 0.69
CA THR A 14 -56.80 27.48 -0.11
C THR A 14 -55.32 27.09 -0.21
N GLU A 15 -54.98 26.49 -1.35
CA GLU A 15 -53.64 26.45 -1.94
C GLU A 15 -53.27 27.87 -2.39
N PRO A 16 -51.99 28.30 -2.30
CA PRO A 16 -51.52 29.34 -3.19
C PRO A 16 -50.40 28.79 -4.09
N GLU A 17 -50.81 28.46 -5.31
CA GLU A 17 -50.42 29.16 -6.53
C GLU A 17 -48.93 29.51 -6.70
N THR A 18 -48.32 28.72 -7.58
CA THR A 18 -47.08 28.98 -8.31
C THR A 18 -47.29 30.07 -9.36
N GLU A 19 -46.46 31.13 -9.38
CA GLU A 19 -46.08 31.86 -10.59
C GLU A 19 -44.92 32.87 -10.32
N PRO A 20 -44.22 33.41 -11.34
CA PRO A 20 -43.09 32.80 -12.04
C PRO A 20 -41.76 33.57 -11.89
N GLN A 21 -40.67 32.96 -12.37
CA GLN A 21 -39.38 33.61 -12.65
C GLN A 21 -39.52 34.80 -13.62
N PRO A 22 -38.64 35.81 -13.50
CA PRO A 22 -38.10 36.52 -14.65
C PRO A 22 -36.68 36.04 -14.98
N GLU A 23 -36.52 35.72 -16.26
CA GLU A 23 -35.29 35.37 -16.94
C GLU A 23 -34.56 36.62 -17.45
N ALA A 24 -33.23 36.48 -17.58
CA ALA A 24 -32.28 37.29 -18.34
C ALA A 24 -31.71 38.59 -17.73
N GLU A 25 -30.42 38.55 -17.41
CA GLU A 25 -29.47 39.49 -18.04
C GLU A 25 -28.09 38.83 -18.24
N VAL A 26 -27.67 38.79 -19.49
CA VAL A 26 -26.39 38.29 -19.99
C VAL A 26 -25.35 39.39 -19.80
N ALA A 27 -24.29 39.12 -19.04
CA ALA A 27 -23.11 39.97 -18.99
C ALA A 27 -21.88 39.17 -19.43
N ASP A 28 -21.58 39.33 -20.71
CA ASP A 28 -20.32 38.97 -21.36
C ASP A 28 -19.26 40.01 -20.97
N ALA A 29 -18.23 39.61 -20.22
CA ALA A 29 -17.02 40.41 -20.08
C ALA A 29 -15.83 39.61 -19.54
N LYS A 30 -15.00 39.18 -20.51
CA LYS A 30 -13.55 39.44 -20.54
C LYS A 30 -12.64 38.54 -19.69
N ALA A 31 -12.05 37.59 -20.41
CA ALA A 31 -10.87 36.80 -20.08
C ALA A 31 -9.69 37.61 -19.48
N PRO A 32 -8.94 37.04 -18.53
CA PRO A 32 -7.57 37.47 -18.25
C PRO A 32 -6.62 36.92 -19.32
N ALA A 33 -5.96 37.83 -20.02
CA ALA A 33 -4.76 37.59 -20.80
C ALA A 33 -3.54 37.66 -19.87
N GLU A 34 -2.56 36.78 -20.08
CA GLU A 34 -1.10 37.01 -20.01
C GLU A 34 -0.35 35.67 -20.17
N PRO A 35 0.91 35.64 -20.65
CA PRO A 35 1.42 36.26 -21.86
C PRO A 35 2.12 35.25 -22.80
N ASP A 36 2.30 35.74 -24.01
CA ASP A 36 3.09 35.24 -25.13
C ASP A 36 4.56 34.98 -24.76
N VAL A 37 5.08 33.78 -25.09
CA VAL A 37 6.52 33.57 -25.33
C VAL A 37 6.67 32.68 -26.57
N ALA A 38 6.54 33.31 -27.72
CA ALA A 38 6.96 32.75 -28.99
C ALA A 38 8.50 32.71 -29.10
N GLN A 39 9.01 31.49 -29.40
CA GLN A 39 10.07 31.15 -30.37
C GLN A 39 11.47 31.74 -30.09
N THR A 40 12.60 31.03 -30.20
CA THR A 40 13.23 30.35 -31.34
C THR A 40 14.68 30.09 -30.81
N GLU A 41 15.43 29.01 -31.00
CA GLU A 41 16.17 28.62 -32.21
C GLU A 41 17.03 27.40 -31.83
N GLN A 42 16.90 26.33 -32.60
CA GLN A 42 17.97 25.41 -32.96
C GLN A 42 18.50 25.93 -34.30
N PRO A 43 19.83 26.05 -34.57
CA PRO A 43 20.61 24.89 -35.01
C PRO A 43 22.14 24.89 -34.78
N ALA A 44 22.68 23.67 -34.85
CA ALA A 44 23.96 23.20 -35.44
C ALA A 44 25.21 24.11 -35.47
N ASP A 45 26.36 23.58 -35.01
CA ASP A 45 27.45 23.18 -35.92
C ASP A 45 28.57 22.38 -35.20
N ALA A 46 28.97 21.28 -35.84
CA ALA A 46 30.33 20.72 -35.75
C ALA A 46 31.16 21.39 -36.88
N PRO A 47 32.51 21.57 -36.80
CA PRO A 47 33.47 20.46 -36.85
C PRO A 47 34.75 20.74 -36.03
N THR A 48 35.65 19.80 -35.72
CA THR A 48 36.80 19.43 -36.57
C THR A 48 37.80 18.66 -35.69
N ALA A 49 38.28 17.51 -36.17
CA ALA A 49 39.41 16.77 -35.60
C ALA A 49 40.75 17.49 -35.84
N PRO A 50 41.83 17.14 -35.11
CA PRO A 50 42.77 16.21 -35.75
C PRO A 50 43.40 15.18 -34.79
N HIS A 51 43.56 13.95 -35.29
CA HIS A 51 44.58 13.00 -34.86
C HIS A 51 45.86 13.23 -35.67
N PRO A 52 47.04 13.21 -35.02
CA PRO A 52 48.06 12.20 -35.35
C PRO A 52 48.84 11.78 -34.08
N GLN A 53 49.65 10.73 -33.97
CA GLN A 53 49.99 9.49 -34.68
C GLN A 53 50.77 8.64 -33.63
N PRO A 54 50.87 7.31 -33.79
CA PRO A 54 51.54 6.41 -32.84
C PRO A 54 53.07 6.32 -33.07
N PRO A 55 53.90 6.08 -32.05
CA PRO A 55 55.27 5.64 -32.28
C PRO A 55 55.32 4.13 -32.58
N ALA A 56 55.94 3.81 -33.72
CA ALA A 56 56.31 2.47 -34.16
C ALA A 56 57.81 2.19 -33.84
N PRO A 57 58.41 1.07 -34.29
CA PRO A 57 59.10 0.11 -33.44
C PRO A 57 60.64 0.24 -33.47
N THR A 58 61.32 -0.38 -32.52
CA THR A 58 62.79 -0.53 -32.54
C THR A 58 63.18 -1.86 -33.20
N PRO A 59 63.99 -1.87 -34.27
CA PRO A 59 64.53 -3.10 -34.87
C PRO A 59 65.92 -3.49 -34.31
N PRO A 60 66.32 -4.78 -34.41
CA PRO A 60 67.68 -5.29 -34.17
C PRO A 60 68.53 -5.11 -35.46
N PRO A 61 69.88 -5.28 -35.52
CA PRO A 61 70.50 -6.62 -35.46
C PRO A 61 72.03 -6.71 -35.11
N ALA A 62 72.51 -7.96 -35.06
CA ALA A 62 73.76 -8.49 -35.66
C ALA A 62 75.12 -7.92 -35.23
N LEU A 63 76.25 -8.63 -35.27
CA LEU A 63 76.73 -9.99 -35.58
C LEU A 63 78.24 -9.87 -35.30
N HIS A 64 78.96 -10.90 -34.88
CA HIS A 64 80.32 -11.12 -35.40
C HIS A 64 80.72 -12.60 -35.29
N PRO A 65 81.65 -13.04 -36.17
CA PRO A 65 81.63 -14.40 -36.72
C PRO A 65 82.88 -15.23 -36.38
N GLY A 66 82.75 -16.53 -36.64
CA GLY A 66 83.82 -17.38 -37.16
C GLY A 66 84.78 -18.02 -36.15
N VAL A 67 85.45 -19.13 -36.43
CA VAL A 67 85.44 -20.10 -37.55
C VAL A 67 86.26 -21.31 -37.04
N ALA A 68 85.90 -22.51 -37.54
CA ALA A 68 86.70 -23.73 -37.76
C ALA A 68 87.29 -24.56 -36.59
N ALA A 69 86.91 -25.85 -36.64
CA ALA A 69 87.65 -27.04 -36.16
C ALA A 69 88.86 -27.34 -37.10
N PRO A 70 89.85 -28.25 -36.81
CA PRO A 70 89.60 -29.69 -36.54
C PRO A 70 90.57 -30.47 -35.58
N LEU A 71 90.07 -31.63 -35.12
CA LEU A 71 90.60 -32.98 -34.74
C LEU A 71 92.14 -33.28 -34.72
N PRO A 72 92.68 -34.37 -34.07
CA PRO A 72 92.04 -35.64 -33.61
C PRO A 72 92.47 -36.23 -32.24
N LEU A 73 91.87 -37.40 -31.93
CA LEU A 73 91.80 -38.24 -30.72
C LEU A 73 93.11 -38.89 -30.21
N PRO A 74 93.09 -39.44 -28.97
CA PRO A 74 93.28 -40.89 -28.81
C PRO A 74 92.24 -41.58 -27.88
N GLN A 75 91.96 -42.85 -28.18
CA GLN A 75 90.96 -43.73 -27.57
C GLN A 75 91.38 -44.29 -26.20
N PRO A 76 90.40 -44.60 -25.32
CA PRO A 76 90.55 -45.68 -24.34
C PRO A 76 89.50 -46.80 -24.52
N LEU A 77 90.05 -48.02 -24.55
CA LEU A 77 89.65 -49.36 -24.06
C LEU A 77 88.18 -49.68 -23.65
N PRO A 78 87.77 -50.98 -23.73
CA PRO A 78 86.36 -51.37 -23.77
C PRO A 78 85.74 -51.84 -22.42
N GLN A 79 84.41 -51.65 -22.33
CA GLN A 79 83.37 -52.38 -21.51
C GLN A 79 83.03 -51.80 -20.12
N PRO A 80 81.74 -51.82 -19.64
CA PRO A 80 80.73 -52.87 -19.82
C PRO A 80 79.39 -52.43 -20.47
N LEU A 81 78.68 -53.41 -21.02
CA LEU A 81 77.33 -53.30 -21.58
C LEU A 81 76.33 -52.72 -20.56
N PRO A 82 75.55 -51.68 -20.89
CA PRO A 82 74.46 -51.25 -20.03
C PRO A 82 73.36 -52.32 -20.02
N ALA A 83 72.80 -52.54 -18.83
CA ALA A 83 71.62 -53.38 -18.63
C ALA A 83 70.40 -52.77 -19.34
N THR A 84 70.20 -53.09 -20.62
CA THR A 84 69.07 -52.62 -21.43
C THR A 84 67.89 -53.61 -21.44
N ALA A 85 67.78 -54.48 -20.43
CA ALA A 85 66.80 -55.58 -20.42
C ALA A 85 65.37 -55.16 -20.02
N TRP A 86 65.10 -53.87 -19.74
CA TRP A 86 63.76 -53.36 -19.40
C TRP A 86 63.39 -52.05 -20.10
N ALA A 87 64.01 -51.74 -21.25
CA ALA A 87 63.53 -50.64 -22.07
C ALA A 87 62.23 -51.07 -22.77
N LEU A 88 61.09 -50.51 -22.35
CA LEU A 88 59.85 -50.60 -23.13
C LEU A 88 60.15 -50.16 -24.58
N PRO A 89 59.56 -50.81 -25.60
CA PRO A 89 59.65 -50.35 -26.98
C PRO A 89 59.35 -48.85 -27.03
N ALA A 90 60.14 -48.07 -27.77
CA ALA A 90 59.95 -46.62 -27.89
C ALA A 90 58.54 -46.23 -28.41
N GLU A 91 57.81 -47.18 -29.02
CA GLU A 91 56.41 -47.04 -29.43
C GLU A 91 55.38 -47.02 -28.29
N LEU A 92 55.73 -47.54 -27.11
CA LEU A 92 54.87 -47.52 -25.90
C LEU A 92 55.17 -46.33 -24.97
N ALA A 93 56.12 -45.46 -25.33
CA ALA A 93 56.33 -44.22 -24.60
C ALA A 93 55.06 -43.34 -24.72
N PRO A 94 54.42 -42.91 -23.61
CA PRO A 94 53.21 -42.11 -23.66
C PRO A 94 53.50 -40.84 -24.47
N LYS A 95 52.78 -40.68 -25.59
CA LYS A 95 52.90 -39.51 -26.47
C LYS A 95 52.72 -38.25 -25.60
N PRO A 96 53.65 -37.28 -25.63
CA PRO A 96 53.54 -36.10 -24.79
C PRO A 96 52.18 -35.45 -25.07
N ARG A 97 51.31 -35.39 -24.05
CA ARG A 97 50.00 -34.76 -24.17
C ARG A 97 50.26 -33.33 -24.61
N LYS A 98 49.81 -32.99 -25.83
CA LYS A 98 49.93 -31.63 -26.36
C LYS A 98 49.23 -30.70 -25.37
N GLU A 99 50.00 -29.93 -24.61
CA GLU A 99 49.44 -28.98 -23.67
C GLU A 99 48.57 -28.01 -24.48
N ARG A 100 47.29 -27.91 -24.11
CA ARG A 100 46.34 -26.99 -24.72
C ARG A 100 46.17 -25.82 -23.74
N PRO A 101 47.12 -24.87 -23.68
CA PRO A 101 47.07 -23.77 -22.72
C PRO A 101 45.80 -22.93 -22.89
N TRP A 102 45.25 -22.88 -24.10
CA TRP A 102 43.99 -22.19 -24.40
C TRP A 102 42.79 -22.71 -23.61
N LEU A 103 42.72 -24.01 -23.28
CA LEU A 103 41.62 -24.57 -22.47
C LEU A 103 41.68 -24.04 -21.03
N ARG A 104 42.89 -23.87 -20.48
CA ARG A 104 43.08 -23.27 -19.14
C ARG A 104 42.72 -21.79 -19.14
N THR A 105 43.09 -21.07 -20.20
CA THR A 105 42.70 -19.68 -20.39
C THR A 105 41.19 -19.55 -20.50
N LEU A 106 40.53 -20.39 -21.31
CA LEU A 106 39.08 -20.37 -21.46
C LEU A 106 38.39 -20.66 -20.12
N ALA A 107 38.82 -21.69 -19.38
CA ALA A 107 38.27 -22.01 -18.07
C ALA A 107 38.42 -20.86 -17.07
N ARG A 108 39.56 -20.17 -17.06
CA ARG A 108 39.79 -18.99 -16.21
C ARG A 108 38.84 -17.85 -16.56
N TRP A 109 38.71 -17.52 -17.83
CA TRP A 109 37.77 -16.48 -18.27
C TRP A 109 36.33 -16.85 -17.99
N SER A 110 35.91 -18.08 -18.29
CA SER A 110 34.57 -18.57 -17.95
C SER A 110 34.29 -18.48 -16.45
N SER A 111 35.27 -18.85 -15.60
CA SER A 111 35.12 -18.73 -14.15
C SER A 111 35.00 -17.28 -13.70
N ALA A 112 35.78 -16.36 -14.28
CA ALA A 112 35.71 -14.94 -13.97
C ALA A 112 34.35 -14.35 -14.39
N THR A 113 33.87 -14.67 -15.58
CA THR A 113 32.55 -14.22 -16.06
C THR A 113 31.43 -14.79 -15.21
N ALA A 114 31.51 -16.07 -14.80
CA ALA A 114 30.52 -16.68 -13.93
C ALA A 114 30.47 -15.99 -12.56
N VAL A 115 31.62 -15.71 -11.95
CA VAL A 115 31.68 -14.98 -10.67
C VAL A 115 31.10 -13.58 -10.82
N LEU A 116 31.44 -12.87 -11.90
CA LEU A 116 30.92 -11.51 -12.14
C LEU A 116 29.39 -11.51 -12.32
N LEU A 117 28.86 -12.48 -13.09
CA LEU A 117 27.42 -12.63 -13.28
C LEU A 117 26.70 -12.97 -11.99
N VAL A 118 27.23 -13.90 -11.20
CA VAL A 118 26.63 -14.28 -9.91
C VAL A 118 26.69 -13.11 -8.92
N ALA A 119 27.84 -12.45 -8.77
CA ALA A 119 27.98 -11.30 -7.89
C ALA A 119 27.07 -10.14 -8.32
N GLY A 120 27.00 -9.85 -9.62
CA GLY A 120 26.10 -8.85 -10.19
C GLY A 120 24.64 -9.16 -9.94
N ALA A 121 24.20 -10.41 -10.19
CA ALA A 121 22.82 -10.83 -9.97
C ALA A 121 22.43 -10.82 -8.48
N VAL A 122 23.32 -11.28 -7.59
CA VAL A 122 23.08 -11.25 -6.14
C VAL A 122 23.00 -9.80 -5.64
N THR A 123 23.89 -8.93 -6.11
CA THR A 123 23.87 -7.51 -5.71
C THR A 123 22.61 -6.82 -6.22
N ALA A 124 22.22 -7.07 -7.47
CA ALA A 124 20.97 -6.55 -8.03
C ALA A 124 19.78 -7.02 -7.21
N ALA A 125 19.66 -8.33 -6.93
CA ALA A 125 18.56 -8.88 -6.14
C ALA A 125 18.50 -8.28 -4.72
N LEU A 126 19.64 -8.11 -4.05
CA LEU A 126 19.70 -7.52 -2.71
C LEU A 126 19.26 -6.05 -2.68
N VAL A 127 19.37 -5.31 -3.80
CA VAL A 127 18.98 -3.91 -3.88
C VAL A 127 17.55 -3.76 -4.40
N THR A 128 17.12 -4.60 -5.34
CA THR A 128 15.83 -4.43 -6.04
C THR A 128 14.67 -5.21 -5.42
N VAL A 129 14.95 -6.25 -4.63
CA VAL A 129 13.90 -7.05 -3.98
C VAL A 129 13.34 -6.37 -2.73
N PRO A 130 14.14 -5.81 -1.81
CA PRO A 130 13.60 -5.14 -0.64
C PRO A 130 12.85 -3.86 -1.03
N ALA A 131 11.80 -3.53 -0.28
CA ALA A 131 11.17 -2.22 -0.41
C ALA A 131 12.21 -1.12 -0.11
N ARG A 132 12.06 0.04 -0.76
CA ARG A 132 12.97 1.19 -0.55
C ARG A 132 13.13 1.54 0.93
N THR A 133 12.06 1.38 1.71
CA THR A 133 12.00 1.64 3.15
C THR A 133 12.83 0.67 3.99
N ASP A 134 13.14 -0.52 3.46
CA ASP A 134 13.91 -1.54 4.17
C ASP A 134 15.41 -1.50 3.84
N LEU A 135 15.80 -0.64 2.88
CA LEU A 135 17.20 -0.46 2.51
C LEU A 135 17.95 0.34 3.60
N PRO A 136 19.12 -0.14 4.05
CA PRO A 136 19.93 0.57 5.04
C PRO A 136 20.33 1.96 4.51
N GLY A 137 20.08 2.99 5.31
CA GLY A 137 20.35 4.40 4.93
C GLY A 137 19.27 5.08 4.09
N LEU A 138 18.26 4.35 3.61
CA LEU A 138 17.06 4.90 2.94
C LEU A 138 15.77 4.69 3.74
N ARG A 139 15.89 4.22 4.98
CA ARG A 139 14.80 4.16 5.94
C ARG A 139 14.19 5.54 6.13
N THR A 140 12.96 5.71 5.68
CA THR A 140 12.13 6.83 6.11
C THR A 140 11.93 6.68 7.63
N PRO A 141 12.21 7.71 8.44
CA PRO A 141 11.82 7.70 9.85
C PRO A 141 10.34 7.37 9.94
N ALA A 142 9.96 6.51 10.90
CA ALA A 142 8.55 6.20 11.11
C ALA A 142 7.79 7.51 11.35
N ASP A 143 6.77 7.75 10.54
CA ASP A 143 5.93 8.95 10.59
C ASP A 143 4.85 8.87 11.68
N GLY A 144 4.99 7.90 12.59
CA GLY A 144 4.08 7.65 13.71
C GLY A 144 2.88 6.77 13.34
N ARG A 145 2.64 6.49 12.05
CA ARG A 145 1.51 5.69 11.59
C ARG A 145 1.63 4.23 11.97
N TRP A 146 0.48 3.60 12.15
CA TRP A 146 0.42 2.16 12.41
C TRP A 146 0.70 1.37 11.14
N THR A 147 1.41 0.25 11.30
CA THR A 147 1.64 -0.69 10.19
C THR A 147 0.48 -1.68 10.17
N PHE A 148 -0.29 -1.67 9.10
CA PHE A 148 -1.37 -2.63 8.91
C PHE A 148 -0.91 -3.79 8.03
N PRO A 149 -1.42 -5.00 8.25
CA PRO A 149 -1.31 -6.08 7.28
C PRO A 149 -1.81 -5.63 5.90
N ALA A 150 -1.29 -6.24 4.83
CA ALA A 150 -1.73 -5.93 3.48
C ALA A 150 -3.25 -6.12 3.35
N LEU A 151 -3.96 -5.05 3.00
CA LEU A 151 -5.39 -5.11 2.77
C LEU A 151 -5.67 -5.77 1.42
N SER A 152 -6.50 -6.80 1.43
CA SER A 152 -6.98 -7.47 0.23
C SER A 152 -8.49 -7.41 0.20
N LEU A 153 -9.04 -7.00 -0.94
CA LEU A 153 -10.48 -7.04 -1.15
C LEU A 153 -10.94 -8.49 -1.32
N PRO A 154 -12.07 -8.87 -0.71
CA PRO A 154 -12.65 -10.18 -0.92
C PRO A 154 -13.08 -10.35 -2.38
N GLU A 155 -12.98 -11.58 -2.89
CA GLU A 155 -13.44 -11.88 -4.25
C GLU A 155 -14.96 -11.68 -4.34
N LEU A 156 -15.40 -10.97 -5.37
CA LEU A 156 -16.84 -10.80 -5.62
C LEU A 156 -17.46 -12.14 -6.03
N PRO A 157 -18.67 -12.46 -5.53
CA PRO A 157 -19.44 -13.59 -6.03
C PRO A 157 -19.63 -13.52 -7.55
N SER A 158 -19.64 -14.68 -8.21
CA SER A 158 -19.81 -14.75 -9.66
C SER A 158 -21.12 -14.06 -10.09
N GLY A 159 -21.01 -13.08 -11.00
CA GLY A 159 -22.14 -12.32 -11.52
C GLY A 159 -22.58 -11.15 -10.64
N ALA A 160 -21.94 -10.90 -9.50
CA ALA A 160 -22.18 -9.69 -8.72
C ALA A 160 -21.62 -8.46 -9.47
N PRO A 161 -22.34 -7.32 -9.44
CA PRO A 161 -21.82 -6.09 -10.01
C PRO A 161 -20.59 -5.63 -9.21
N ALA A 162 -19.58 -5.11 -9.90
CA ALA A 162 -18.52 -4.36 -9.24
C ALA A 162 -19.13 -3.14 -8.53
N PRO A 163 -18.61 -2.75 -7.37
CA PRO A 163 -19.06 -1.54 -6.69
C PRO A 163 -18.80 -0.33 -7.58
N ALA A 164 -19.78 0.56 -7.64
CA ALA A 164 -19.75 1.74 -8.50
C ALA A 164 -20.40 2.92 -7.78
N GLY A 165 -19.58 3.95 -7.50
CA GLY A 165 -20.00 5.11 -6.73
C GLY A 165 -20.40 4.78 -5.30
N ASN A 166 -20.90 5.78 -4.58
CA ASN A 166 -21.14 5.67 -3.14
C ASN A 166 -22.51 5.06 -2.81
N GLY A 167 -23.35 4.73 -3.81
CA GLY A 167 -24.73 4.28 -3.62
C GLY A 167 -24.95 2.77 -3.83
N HIS A 168 -23.88 1.98 -3.87
CA HIS A 168 -23.94 0.56 -4.20
C HIS A 168 -24.40 -0.29 -3.01
N VAL A 169 -24.69 -1.57 -3.26
CA VAL A 169 -25.01 -2.56 -2.22
C VAL A 169 -23.85 -3.55 -2.17
N HIS A 170 -23.27 -3.74 -0.99
CA HIS A 170 -22.16 -4.68 -0.82
C HIS A 170 -22.65 -6.10 -1.08
N SER A 171 -22.04 -6.75 -2.08
CA SER A 171 -22.35 -8.14 -2.46
C SER A 171 -21.43 -9.16 -1.77
N VAL A 172 -20.47 -8.69 -0.98
CA VAL A 172 -19.51 -9.50 -0.23
C VAL A 172 -19.92 -9.60 1.24
N ASP A 173 -19.34 -10.57 1.95
CA ASP A 173 -19.56 -10.66 3.40
C ASP A 173 -18.95 -9.44 4.09
N LEU A 174 -19.78 -8.66 4.79
CA LEU A 174 -19.38 -7.43 5.47
C LEU A 174 -18.22 -7.64 6.45
N ARG A 175 -18.10 -8.84 7.03
CA ARG A 175 -17.03 -9.18 7.97
C ARG A 175 -15.66 -9.22 7.31
N GLU A 176 -15.58 -9.48 6.01
CA GLU A 176 -14.33 -9.44 5.25
C GLU A 176 -13.89 -8.00 4.94
N LEU A 177 -14.79 -7.02 5.09
CA LEU A 177 -14.52 -5.59 4.92
C LEU A 177 -14.06 -4.90 6.22
N LEU A 178 -13.87 -5.65 7.30
CA LEU A 178 -13.30 -5.13 8.55
C LEU A 178 -11.78 -4.94 8.40
N VAL A 179 -11.30 -3.73 8.71
CA VAL A 179 -9.87 -3.46 8.82
C VAL A 179 -9.24 -4.41 9.86
N PRO A 180 -8.15 -5.13 9.52
CA PRO A 180 -7.45 -5.99 10.46
C PRO A 180 -6.72 -5.16 11.51
N ALA A 181 -6.45 -5.76 12.67
CA ALA A 181 -5.61 -5.12 13.68
C ALA A 181 -4.20 -4.83 13.12
N PRO A 182 -3.61 -3.67 13.44
CA PRO A 182 -2.25 -3.34 13.02
C PRO A 182 -1.22 -4.20 13.74
N ASP A 183 -0.02 -4.24 13.18
CA ASP A 183 1.11 -5.00 13.72
C ASP A 183 1.46 -4.53 15.14
N GLY A 184 1.55 -5.50 16.06
CA GLY A 184 1.85 -5.24 17.47
C GLY A 184 0.63 -4.83 18.32
N ALA A 185 -0.56 -4.72 17.72
CA ALA A 185 -1.79 -4.54 18.48
C ALA A 185 -2.27 -5.86 19.11
N SER A 186 -2.97 -5.74 20.24
CA SER A 186 -3.74 -6.85 20.83
C SER A 186 -5.18 -6.78 20.32
N PRO A 187 -5.68 -7.79 19.58
CA PRO A 187 -7.09 -7.83 19.18
C PRO A 187 -8.04 -7.78 20.38
N ASP A 188 -9.17 -7.10 20.21
CA ASP A 188 -10.24 -7.06 21.21
C ASP A 188 -11.04 -8.37 21.19
N ALA A 189 -10.83 -9.21 22.20
CA ALA A 189 -11.49 -10.50 22.31
C ALA A 189 -13.00 -10.40 22.61
N THR A 190 -13.52 -9.22 22.95
CA THR A 190 -14.95 -9.00 23.18
C THR A 190 -15.71 -8.80 21.87
N LEU A 191 -15.01 -8.50 20.77
CA LEU A 191 -15.58 -8.30 19.46
C LEU A 191 -15.41 -9.56 18.59
N PRO A 192 -16.43 -9.94 17.80
CA PRO A 192 -16.42 -11.21 17.06
C PRO A 192 -15.43 -11.21 15.89
N GLY A 193 -15.02 -10.04 15.39
CA GLY A 193 -14.21 -9.91 14.19
C GLY A 193 -14.87 -10.61 13.01
N ARG A 194 -14.07 -11.40 12.27
CA ARG A 194 -14.57 -12.17 11.12
C ARG A 194 -15.44 -13.37 11.50
N ASN A 195 -15.42 -13.78 12.77
CA ASN A 195 -15.97 -15.06 13.19
C ASN A 195 -17.46 -15.02 13.56
N GLY A 196 -18.08 -13.84 13.55
CA GLY A 196 -19.51 -13.74 13.88
C GLY A 196 -20.07 -12.33 13.73
N TRP A 197 -21.37 -12.22 13.97
CA TRP A 197 -22.09 -10.96 13.97
C TRP A 197 -22.17 -10.37 15.37
N TYR A 198 -22.01 -9.05 15.46
CA TYR A 198 -22.15 -8.33 16.71
C TYR A 198 -23.64 -8.14 17.04
N PRO A 199 -24.08 -8.43 18.27
CA PRO A 199 -25.50 -8.32 18.61
C PRO A 199 -25.99 -6.87 18.59
N THR A 200 -27.12 -6.59 17.93
CA THR A 200 -27.75 -5.25 17.91
C THR A 200 -28.01 -4.71 19.32
N ALA A 201 -28.47 -5.55 20.24
CA ALA A 201 -28.69 -5.15 21.63
C ALA A 201 -27.39 -4.77 22.37
N SER A 202 -26.23 -5.30 21.96
CA SER A 202 -24.93 -4.87 22.49
C SER A 202 -24.48 -3.56 21.86
N PHE A 203 -24.72 -3.39 20.55
CA PHE A 203 -24.44 -2.14 19.84
C PHE A 203 -25.23 -0.96 20.41
N LEU A 204 -26.54 -1.14 20.63
CA LEU A 204 -27.41 -0.12 21.21
C LEU A 204 -26.98 0.32 22.63
N LYS A 205 -26.20 -0.48 23.37
CA LYS A 205 -25.65 -0.08 24.68
C LYS A 205 -24.48 0.89 24.56
N LEU A 206 -23.91 1.06 23.37
CA LEU A 206 -22.89 2.08 23.14
C LEU A 206 -23.47 3.48 23.27
N TYR A 207 -24.78 3.66 23.10
CA TYR A 207 -25.43 4.97 23.05
C TYR A 207 -26.11 5.35 24.36
N THR A 208 -26.10 6.64 24.67
CA THR A 208 -26.78 7.25 25.82
C THR A 208 -28.30 7.07 25.75
N THR A 209 -28.88 7.11 24.55
CA THR A 209 -30.30 6.86 24.28
C THR A 209 -30.44 5.89 23.12
N SER A 210 -31.06 4.73 23.36
CA SER A 210 -31.13 3.64 22.37
C SER A 210 -32.52 3.36 21.79
N ALA A 211 -33.58 3.89 22.40
CA ALA A 211 -34.95 3.59 21.98
C ALA A 211 -35.31 4.18 20.62
N SER A 212 -34.93 5.43 20.37
CA SER A 212 -35.11 6.08 19.05
C SER A 212 -34.27 5.41 17.98
N LEU A 213 -33.02 5.07 18.31
CA LEU A 213 -32.10 4.41 17.39
C LEU A 213 -32.56 3.00 17.02
N LEU A 214 -33.11 2.23 17.96
CA LEU A 214 -33.72 0.94 17.68
C LEU A 214 -34.88 1.08 16.67
N GLY A 215 -35.74 2.07 16.83
CA GLY A 215 -36.81 2.35 15.87
C GLY A 215 -36.26 2.69 14.48
N ALA A 216 -35.21 3.51 14.40
CA ALA A 216 -34.55 3.83 13.14
C ALA A 216 -33.93 2.59 12.47
N PHE A 217 -33.31 1.69 13.24
CA PHE A 217 -32.77 0.43 12.73
C PHE A 217 -33.86 -0.50 12.19
N ASP A 218 -34.99 -0.60 12.90
CA ASP A 218 -36.13 -1.42 12.49
C ASP A 218 -36.75 -0.87 11.19
N ASP A 219 -36.94 0.45 11.10
CA ASP A 219 -37.49 1.13 9.92
C ASP A 219 -36.55 1.05 8.71
N ALA A 220 -35.24 1.16 8.94
CA ALA A 220 -34.20 1.07 7.91
C ALA A 220 -33.92 -0.38 7.47
N GLY A 221 -34.34 -1.36 8.27
CA GLY A 221 -34.14 -2.79 8.03
C GLY A 221 -32.68 -3.20 8.21
N LEU A 222 -32.11 -2.93 9.39
CA LEU A 222 -30.78 -3.41 9.77
C LEU A 222 -30.67 -4.93 9.55
N ARG A 223 -29.68 -5.36 8.77
CA ARG A 223 -29.46 -6.78 8.47
C ARG A 223 -28.55 -7.40 9.51
N HIS A 224 -27.32 -6.90 9.58
CA HIS A 224 -26.27 -7.44 10.43
C HIS A 224 -25.30 -6.33 10.83
N ILE A 225 -24.61 -6.54 11.96
CA ILE A 225 -23.52 -5.68 12.42
C ILE A 225 -22.24 -6.51 12.45
N ALA A 226 -21.21 -6.11 11.71
CA ALA A 226 -19.86 -6.65 11.85
C ALA A 226 -19.05 -5.75 12.78
N ALA A 227 -18.21 -6.31 13.65
CA ALA A 227 -17.41 -5.51 14.57
C ALA A 227 -16.02 -6.08 14.80
N THR A 228 -15.03 -5.20 14.85
CA THR A 228 -13.63 -5.52 15.17
C THR A 228 -13.03 -4.43 16.05
N GLY A 229 -11.94 -4.75 16.74
CA GLY A 229 -11.22 -3.76 17.53
C GLY A 229 -9.90 -4.29 18.03
N TRP A 230 -9.08 -3.39 18.55
CA TRP A 230 -7.75 -3.70 19.03
C TRP A 230 -7.23 -2.62 19.98
N SER A 231 -6.28 -3.01 20.83
CA SER A 231 -5.53 -2.09 21.70
C SER A 231 -4.07 -2.02 21.29
N MET A 232 -3.54 -0.82 21.15
CA MET A 232 -2.13 -0.54 20.93
C MET A 232 -1.36 -0.42 22.26
N PRO A 233 -0.03 -0.66 22.27
CA PRO A 233 0.79 -0.56 23.48
C PRO A 233 0.81 0.81 24.15
N ASP A 234 0.49 1.87 23.41
CA ASP A 234 0.37 3.25 23.90
C ASP A 234 -0.93 3.52 24.68
N GLY A 235 -1.81 2.52 24.76
CA GLY A 235 -3.11 2.59 25.42
C GLY A 235 -4.25 3.01 24.48
N THR A 236 -3.98 3.23 23.19
CA THR A 236 -5.03 3.56 22.23
C THR A 236 -5.88 2.32 21.94
N HIS A 237 -7.19 2.40 22.13
CA HIS A 237 -8.13 1.34 21.80
C HIS A 237 -9.01 1.79 20.65
N THR A 238 -9.09 0.98 19.60
CA THR A 238 -9.91 1.25 18.40
C THR A 238 -10.99 0.18 18.29
N GLN A 239 -12.21 0.61 18.00
CA GLN A 239 -13.35 -0.24 17.72
C GLN A 239 -14.00 0.24 16.42
N ILE A 240 -14.40 -0.71 15.58
CA ILE A 240 -15.07 -0.46 14.30
C ILE A 240 -16.32 -1.30 14.27
N TYR A 241 -17.43 -0.68 13.91
CA TYR A 241 -18.73 -1.31 13.73
C TYR A 241 -19.25 -0.98 12.35
N LEU A 242 -19.57 -2.01 11.56
CA LEU A 242 -20.17 -1.88 10.24
C LEU A 242 -21.60 -2.35 10.32
N GLN A 243 -22.53 -1.47 9.98
CA GLN A 243 -23.97 -1.68 10.06
C GLN A 243 -24.52 -1.77 8.64
N GLN A 244 -25.01 -2.94 8.23
CA GLN A 244 -25.52 -3.14 6.87
C GLN A 244 -27.04 -3.01 6.81
N PHE A 245 -27.52 -2.22 5.85
CA PHE A 245 -28.92 -1.93 5.60
C PHE A 245 -29.37 -2.44 4.23
N ARG A 246 -30.57 -2.02 3.79
CA ARG A 246 -31.12 -2.45 2.50
C ARG A 246 -30.55 -1.65 1.32
N SER A 247 -30.23 -0.39 1.53
CA SER A 247 -29.76 0.54 0.50
C SER A 247 -28.99 1.71 1.11
N ASN A 248 -28.30 2.47 0.27
CA ASN A 248 -27.65 3.71 0.69
C ASN A 248 -28.60 4.71 1.34
N SER A 249 -29.81 4.88 0.81
CA SER A 249 -30.80 5.77 1.44
C SER A 249 -31.18 5.37 2.87
N THR A 250 -31.29 4.07 3.16
CA THR A 250 -31.61 3.60 4.51
C THR A 250 -30.41 3.73 5.45
N ALA A 251 -29.19 3.50 4.95
CA ALA A 251 -27.97 3.73 5.71
C ALA A 251 -27.81 5.23 6.06
N SER A 252 -27.95 6.13 5.08
CA SER A 252 -27.85 7.58 5.30
C SER A 252 -28.90 8.13 6.27
N ASN A 253 -30.12 7.56 6.28
CA ASN A 253 -31.15 7.96 7.23
C ASN A 253 -30.77 7.58 8.68
N VAL A 254 -30.11 6.44 8.85
CA VAL A 254 -29.62 5.99 10.16
C VAL A 254 -28.42 6.82 10.59
N ASP A 255 -27.49 7.10 9.68
CA ASP A 255 -26.36 8.03 9.92
C ASP A 255 -26.86 9.39 10.41
N SER A 256 -27.91 9.93 9.77
CA SER A 256 -28.53 11.17 10.25
C SER A 256 -29.12 11.01 11.65
N ALA A 257 -29.74 9.87 11.97
CA ALA A 257 -30.30 9.62 13.30
C ALA A 257 -29.24 9.40 14.40
N GLU A 258 -28.10 8.76 14.07
CA GLU A 258 -26.97 8.56 14.99
C GLU A 258 -26.18 9.87 15.17
N ALA A 259 -25.96 10.61 14.09
CA ALA A 259 -25.32 11.91 14.11
C ALA A 259 -26.19 12.95 14.83
N ASP A 260 -27.48 13.05 14.56
CA ASP A 260 -28.33 14.12 15.07
C ASP A 260 -28.93 13.80 16.45
N GLY A 261 -28.07 13.90 17.47
CA GLY A 261 -28.52 14.02 18.86
C GLY A 261 -28.42 12.75 19.70
N VAL A 262 -27.78 11.69 19.19
CA VAL A 262 -27.38 10.54 20.00
C VAL A 262 -25.88 10.56 20.22
N TYR A 263 -25.46 10.41 21.48
CA TYR A 263 -24.05 10.36 21.86
C TYR A 263 -23.67 8.97 22.34
N LEU A 264 -22.42 8.58 22.08
CA LEU A 264 -21.84 7.41 22.72
C LEU A 264 -21.75 7.63 24.24
N THR A 265 -22.05 6.60 25.02
CA THR A 265 -21.97 6.60 26.48
C THR A 265 -20.54 6.85 26.96
N SER A 266 -19.54 6.43 26.18
CA SER A 266 -18.12 6.72 26.42
C SER A 266 -17.77 8.20 26.28
N ALA A 267 -18.60 8.97 25.56
CA ALA A 267 -18.33 10.36 25.20
C ALA A 267 -19.63 11.18 25.10
N ALA A 268 -20.44 11.16 26.17
CA ALA A 268 -21.75 11.81 26.23
C ALA A 268 -21.69 13.34 26.00
N ASP A 269 -20.56 13.96 26.34
CA ASP A 269 -20.32 15.40 26.19
C ASP A 269 -19.44 15.73 24.97
N ALA A 270 -19.24 14.77 24.06
CA ALA A 270 -18.43 14.97 22.86
C ALA A 270 -18.95 16.15 22.02
N GLN A 271 -18.03 16.86 21.40
CA GLN A 271 -18.32 17.97 20.50
C GLN A 271 -17.89 17.60 19.08
N ASP A 272 -18.36 18.35 18.09
CA ASP A 272 -17.86 18.19 16.72
C ASP A 272 -16.34 18.41 16.69
N ALA A 273 -15.63 17.45 16.10
CA ALA A 273 -14.17 17.47 16.09
C ALA A 273 -13.68 18.55 15.12
N THR A 274 -12.87 19.49 15.63
CA THR A 274 -12.24 20.51 14.80
C THR A 274 -10.82 20.07 14.42
N GLY A 275 -10.39 20.35 13.18
CA GLY A 275 -9.02 20.07 12.72
C GLY A 275 -8.73 18.63 12.29
N VAL A 276 -9.76 17.79 12.12
CA VAL A 276 -9.64 16.44 11.55
C VAL A 276 -9.94 16.52 10.05
N ASP A 277 -8.89 16.58 9.22
CA ASP A 277 -9.03 16.59 7.76
C ASP A 277 -9.05 15.15 7.21
N LEU A 278 -10.23 14.71 6.76
CA LEU A 278 -10.48 13.40 6.14
C LEU A 278 -10.47 13.46 4.60
N GLY A 279 -10.00 14.55 4.00
CA GLY A 279 -9.93 14.70 2.55
C GLY A 279 -11.33 14.70 1.90
N SER A 280 -11.56 13.75 0.99
CA SER A 280 -12.85 13.61 0.28
C SER A 280 -13.88 12.75 1.02
N ILE A 281 -13.51 12.16 2.17
CA ILE A 281 -14.42 11.31 2.94
C ILE A 281 -15.41 12.22 3.68
N THR A 282 -16.70 12.03 3.42
CA THR A 282 -17.76 12.69 4.17
C THR A 282 -18.07 11.85 5.41
N ALA A 283 -17.87 12.43 6.59
CA ALA A 283 -18.10 11.78 7.87
C ALA A 283 -18.50 12.81 8.93
N THR A 284 -19.37 12.41 9.86
CA THR A 284 -19.64 13.16 11.09
C THR A 284 -18.61 12.75 12.13
N VAL A 285 -17.73 13.67 12.53
CA VAL A 285 -16.65 13.38 13.48
C VAL A 285 -16.88 14.13 14.78
N ARG A 286 -16.80 13.41 15.91
CA ARG A 286 -16.91 13.98 17.25
C ARG A 286 -15.73 13.58 18.13
N SER A 287 -15.39 14.44 19.06
CA SER A 287 -14.28 14.23 19.99
C SER A 287 -14.59 14.76 21.39
N LEU A 288 -14.00 14.09 22.37
CA LEU A 288 -13.93 14.49 23.77
C LEU A 288 -12.47 14.36 24.22
N ASP A 289 -11.87 15.45 24.67
CA ASP A 289 -10.50 15.43 25.19
C ASP A 289 -10.43 14.72 26.54
N ALA A 290 -9.26 14.15 26.89
CA ALA A 290 -9.08 13.57 28.22
C ALA A 290 -9.17 14.65 29.30
N GLY A 291 -9.87 14.34 30.38
CA GLY A 291 -10.11 15.25 31.49
C GLY A 291 -11.10 14.64 32.46
N GLY A 292 -11.33 15.27 33.61
CA GLY A 292 -12.43 14.90 34.50
C GLY A 292 -12.52 13.42 34.95
N GLY A 293 -11.45 12.64 34.84
CA GLY A 293 -11.43 11.21 35.17
C GLY A 293 -11.74 10.25 34.00
N HIS A 294 -11.94 10.74 32.79
CA HIS A 294 -12.08 9.95 31.56
C HIS A 294 -10.90 10.15 30.60
N GLY A 295 -10.66 9.16 29.73
CA GLY A 295 -9.71 9.28 28.63
C GLY A 295 -10.28 10.10 27.47
N ALA A 296 -9.43 10.44 26.52
CA ALA A 296 -9.84 11.06 25.27
C ALA A 296 -10.63 10.05 24.42
N VAL A 297 -11.63 10.52 23.70
CA VAL A 297 -12.45 9.76 22.76
C VAL A 297 -12.56 10.55 21.46
N ILE A 298 -12.45 9.88 20.31
CA ILE A 298 -12.82 10.41 19.01
C ILE A 298 -13.59 9.33 18.27
N TYR A 299 -14.66 9.72 17.58
CA TYR A 299 -15.40 8.78 16.74
C TYR A 299 -15.90 9.45 15.47
N ALA A 300 -16.12 8.63 14.44
CA ALA A 300 -16.70 9.05 13.17
C ALA A 300 -17.82 8.10 12.74
N TYR A 301 -18.89 8.69 12.21
CA TYR A 301 -19.88 8.02 11.38
C TYR A 301 -19.60 8.34 9.91
N LEU A 302 -19.59 7.32 9.06
CA LEU A 302 -19.55 7.49 7.60
C LEU A 302 -20.44 6.46 6.93
N THR A 303 -21.10 6.87 5.85
CA THR A 303 -21.92 5.98 5.02
C THR A 303 -21.23 5.72 3.69
N VAL A 304 -21.10 4.44 3.33
CA VAL A 304 -20.66 3.99 2.01
C VAL A 304 -21.61 2.90 1.54
N GLY A 305 -22.31 3.15 0.44
CA GLY A 305 -23.29 2.19 -0.08
C GLY A 305 -24.39 1.91 0.94
N ASP A 306 -24.79 0.65 1.06
CA ASP A 306 -25.76 0.18 2.05
C ASP A 306 -25.20 0.03 3.48
N THR A 307 -23.99 0.54 3.76
CA THR A 307 -23.33 0.35 5.05
C THR A 307 -23.00 1.68 5.73
N GLU A 308 -23.32 1.77 7.02
CA GLU A 308 -22.80 2.80 7.91
C GLU A 308 -21.67 2.23 8.77
N ALA A 309 -20.58 2.97 8.90
CA ALA A 309 -19.47 2.63 9.77
C ALA A 309 -19.40 3.59 10.96
N LEU A 310 -19.41 3.05 12.18
CA LEU A 310 -18.98 3.75 13.39
C LEU A 310 -17.54 3.32 13.69
N ILE A 311 -16.63 4.29 13.75
CA ILE A 311 -15.23 4.09 14.13
C ILE A 311 -14.99 4.88 15.41
N GLU A 312 -14.74 4.20 16.52
CA GLU A 312 -14.41 4.81 17.81
C GLU A 312 -12.94 4.55 18.17
N MET A 313 -12.25 5.56 18.66
CA MET A 313 -10.90 5.45 19.18
C MET A 313 -10.82 6.15 20.54
N THR A 314 -10.27 5.47 21.54
CA THR A 314 -10.09 6.00 22.90
C THR A 314 -8.62 5.95 23.29
N ASN A 315 -8.17 6.89 24.12
CA ASN A 315 -6.82 6.88 24.68
C ASN A 315 -6.83 7.51 26.08
N PRO A 316 -6.10 6.96 27.08
CA PRO A 316 -6.04 7.53 28.43
C PRO A 316 -5.54 8.99 28.51
N ARG A 317 -4.86 9.48 27.47
CA ARG A 317 -4.28 10.82 27.39
C ARG A 317 -4.81 11.59 26.18
N GLN A 318 -4.30 11.30 25.00
CA GLN A 318 -4.67 12.02 23.78
C GLN A 318 -4.63 11.05 22.62
N ILE A 319 -5.57 11.21 21.71
CA ILE A 319 -5.62 10.39 20.51
C ILE A 319 -4.77 11.06 19.41
N PRO A 320 -3.82 10.33 18.79
CA PRO A 320 -3.12 10.83 17.63
C PRO A 320 -4.08 10.92 16.43
N THR A 321 -4.41 12.14 15.99
CA THR A 321 -5.34 12.37 14.86
C THR A 321 -4.88 11.69 13.57
N VAL A 322 -3.57 11.53 13.38
CA VAL A 322 -2.99 10.83 12.23
C VAL A 322 -3.41 9.36 12.20
N ASP A 323 -3.42 8.69 13.35
CA ASP A 323 -3.78 7.28 13.47
C ASP A 323 -5.29 7.09 13.26
N PHE A 324 -6.10 7.98 13.86
CA PHE A 324 -7.54 7.98 13.63
C PHE A 324 -7.88 8.14 12.14
N ARG A 325 -7.30 9.14 11.48
CA ARG A 325 -7.50 9.37 10.05
C ARG A 325 -7.06 8.16 9.21
N GLN A 326 -5.94 7.54 9.58
CA GLN A 326 -5.46 6.35 8.89
C GLN A 326 -6.50 5.21 8.96
N VAL A 327 -7.08 4.97 10.14
CA VAL A 327 -8.12 3.93 10.29
C VAL A 327 -9.37 4.25 9.48
N VAL A 328 -9.85 5.50 9.54
CA VAL A 328 -11.02 5.95 8.77
C VAL A 328 -10.79 5.78 7.27
N GLU A 329 -9.63 6.18 6.77
CA GLU A 329 -9.25 6.05 5.36
C GLU A 329 -9.19 4.58 4.93
N LEU A 330 -8.52 3.72 5.70
CA LEU A 330 -8.41 2.29 5.39
C LEU A 330 -9.78 1.61 5.39
N GLN A 331 -10.65 1.95 6.33
CA GLN A 331 -12.00 1.40 6.40
C GLN A 331 -12.87 1.90 5.23
N ASN A 332 -12.78 3.19 4.88
CA ASN A 332 -13.46 3.74 3.72
C ASN A 332 -12.98 3.06 2.43
N GLN A 333 -11.68 2.79 2.28
CA GLN A 333 -11.13 2.07 1.13
C GLN A 333 -11.68 0.64 1.00
N LEU A 334 -11.85 -0.09 2.11
CA LEU A 334 -12.46 -1.43 2.06
C LEU A 334 -13.94 -1.39 1.68
N LEU A 335 -14.68 -0.37 2.12
CA LEU A 335 -16.10 -0.21 1.78
C LEU A 335 -16.34 0.37 0.39
N SER A 336 -15.38 1.11 -0.17
CA SER A 336 -15.56 1.76 -1.47
C SER A 336 -15.28 0.83 -2.66
N ALA A 337 -14.92 -0.43 -2.40
CA ALA A 337 -14.17 -1.27 -3.32
C ALA A 337 -14.80 -2.63 -3.57
#